data_AF-A0A3B9MW36-F1
#
_entry.id   AF-A0A3B9MW36-F1
#
_cell.length_a   1.000
_cell.length_b   1.000
_cell.length_c   1.000
_cell.angle_alpha   90.00
_cell.angle_beta   90.00
_cell.angle_gamma   90.00
#
_symmetry.space_group_name_H-M   'P 1'
#
loop_
_entity.id
_entity.type
_entity.pdbx_description
1 polymer ?
#
loop_
_entity_poly.entity_id
_entity_poly.type
_entity_poly.pdbx_seq_one_letter_code
_entity_poly.pdbx_strand_id
1 'polypeptide(L)'
;MPQVKKADLGVAGYLLAAIIMLIVPIPSGLLDVLLAINIAVAFTIMFRAMFATEVLDMSFFPTMLLFTTIFRISLNVSSTRLILTTGQPGNVVETFGNFVGGGDLIMGTIVFIILIIIQFMVINKGSERVAEVQARFTLDAMPGKQMA
;
A
#
# COMPACT_ATOMS: atom_id res chain seq x y z
N MET A 1 -23.61 -21.25 -17.99
CA MET A 1 -22.88 -21.10 -16.71
C MET A 1 -21.47 -20.65 -17.06
N PRO A 2 -21.09 -19.39 -16.80
CA PRO A 2 -19.86 -18.83 -17.35
C PRO A 2 -18.65 -19.52 -16.71
N GLN A 3 -17.70 -19.94 -17.53
CA GLN A 3 -16.48 -20.61 -17.12
C GLN A 3 -15.62 -19.62 -16.32
N VAL A 4 -15.61 -19.78 -15.01
CA VAL A 4 -14.76 -19.00 -14.10
C VAL A 4 -13.31 -19.28 -14.50
N LYS A 5 -12.60 -18.28 -15.05
CA LYS A 5 -11.18 -18.45 -15.36
C LYS A 5 -10.45 -18.70 -14.05
N LYS A 6 -9.48 -19.63 -14.02
CA LYS A 6 -8.70 -19.94 -12.81
C LYS A 6 -8.05 -18.69 -12.17
N ALA A 7 -7.75 -17.67 -12.99
CA ALA A 7 -7.30 -16.37 -12.53
C ALA A 7 -8.35 -15.64 -11.67
N ASP A 8 -9.62 -15.60 -12.12
CA ASP A 8 -10.71 -14.95 -11.39
C ASP A 8 -10.98 -15.63 -10.04
N LEU A 9 -10.83 -16.96 -9.99
CA LEU A 9 -10.94 -17.72 -8.73
C LEU A 9 -9.80 -17.39 -7.76
N GLY A 10 -8.57 -17.21 -8.25
CA GLY A 10 -7.43 -16.80 -7.44
C GLY A 10 -7.59 -15.39 -6.88
N VAL A 11 -8.09 -14.45 -7.69
CA VAL A 11 -8.38 -13.07 -7.26
C VAL A 11 -9.50 -13.05 -6.22
N ALA A 12 -10.58 -13.78 -6.44
CA ALA A 12 -11.68 -13.90 -5.48
C ALA A 12 -11.24 -14.53 -4.16
N GLY A 13 -10.41 -15.58 -4.22
CA GLY A 13 -9.82 -16.22 -3.04
C GLY A 13 -8.92 -15.28 -2.25
N TYR A 14 -8.11 -14.47 -2.93
CA TYR A 14 -7.28 -13.43 -2.29
C TYR A 14 -8.12 -12.37 -1.58
N LEU A 15 -9.16 -11.85 -2.23
CA LEU A 15 -10.09 -10.88 -1.64
C LEU A 15 -10.82 -11.46 -0.43
N LEU A 16 -11.30 -12.70 -0.53
CA LEU A 16 -11.91 -13.41 0.59
C LEU A 16 -10.93 -13.59 1.75
N ALA A 17 -9.70 -14.02 1.48
CA ALA A 17 -8.67 -14.14 2.49
C ALA A 17 -8.40 -12.80 3.18
N ALA A 18 -8.27 -11.71 2.42
CA ALA A 18 -8.07 -10.35 2.93
C ALA A 18 -9.24 -9.88 3.82
N ILE A 19 -10.49 -10.26 3.51
CA ILE A 19 -11.66 -9.96 4.34
C ILE A 19 -11.70 -10.84 5.60
N ILE A 20 -11.44 -12.15 5.48
CA ILE A 20 -11.38 -13.08 6.61
C ILE A 20 -10.33 -12.62 7.61
N MET A 21 -9.21 -12.12 7.12
CA MET A 21 -8.12 -11.51 7.90
C MET A 21 -8.58 -10.35 8.79
N LEU A 22 -9.62 -9.60 8.38
CA LEU A 22 -10.19 -8.52 9.19
C LEU A 22 -11.02 -9.05 10.37
N ILE A 23 -11.62 -10.23 10.23
CA ILE A 23 -12.56 -10.80 11.20
C ILE A 23 -11.81 -11.74 12.16
N VAL A 24 -10.88 -12.54 11.65
CA VAL A 24 -10.21 -13.62 12.38
C VAL A 24 -8.88 -13.12 12.97
N PRO A 25 -8.63 -13.30 14.29
CA PRO A 25 -7.34 -13.00 14.90
C PRO A 25 -6.22 -13.81 14.25
N ILE A 26 -5.17 -13.12 13.81
CA ILE A 26 -3.96 -13.73 13.30
C ILE A 26 -2.94 -13.79 14.44
N PRO A 27 -2.19 -14.90 14.59
CA PRO A 27 -1.09 -14.95 15.55
C PRO A 27 0.00 -13.93 15.18
N SER A 28 0.61 -13.33 16.19
CA SER A 28 1.66 -12.29 16.06
C SER A 28 2.80 -12.70 15.12
N GLY A 29 3.29 -13.94 15.22
CA GLY A 29 4.37 -14.43 14.36
C GLY A 29 4.02 -14.48 12.87
N LEU A 30 2.77 -14.81 12.52
CA LEU A 30 2.33 -14.80 11.12
C LEU A 30 2.18 -13.36 10.61
N LEU A 31 1.70 -12.45 11.46
CA LEU A 31 1.59 -11.03 11.14
C LEU A 31 2.96 -10.42 10.82
N ASP A 32 4.00 -10.75 11.59
CA ASP A 32 5.37 -10.29 11.32
C ASP A 32 5.88 -10.74 9.93
N VAL A 33 5.66 -12.00 9.57
CA VAL A 33 6.04 -12.54 8.24
C VAL A 33 5.29 -11.82 7.13
N LEU A 34 3.99 -11.59 7.31
CA LEU A 34 3.16 -10.90 6.31
C LEU A 34 3.55 -9.42 6.15
N LEU A 35 3.91 -8.73 7.25
CA LEU A 35 4.45 -7.38 7.20
C LEU A 35 5.80 -7.34 6.47
N ALA A 36 6.69 -8.29 6.72
CA ALA A 36 7.97 -8.39 6.01
C ALA A 36 7.76 -8.58 4.50
N ILE A 37 6.82 -9.45 4.11
CA ILE A 37 6.42 -9.63 2.71
C ILE A 37 5.83 -8.33 2.14
N ASN A 38 4.99 -7.62 2.89
CA ASN A 38 4.41 -6.34 2.45
C ASN A 38 5.49 -5.31 2.09
N ILE A 39 6.50 -5.19 2.95
CA ILE A 39 7.63 -4.28 2.75
C ILE A 39 8.45 -4.72 1.53
N ALA A 40 8.74 -6.02 1.39
CA ALA A 40 9.48 -6.55 0.24
C ALA A 40 8.76 -6.31 -1.09
N VAL A 41 7.44 -6.53 -1.14
CA VAL A 41 6.61 -6.24 -2.32
C VAL A 41 6.57 -4.74 -2.60
N ALA A 42 6.46 -3.89 -1.57
CA ALA A 42 6.48 -2.45 -1.74
C ALA A 42 7.79 -1.95 -2.37
N PHE A 43 8.94 -2.45 -1.89
CA PHE A 43 10.24 -2.15 -2.50
C PHE A 43 10.35 -2.68 -3.93
N THR A 44 9.83 -3.89 -4.20
CA THR A 44 9.82 -4.45 -5.55
C THR A 44 9.05 -3.56 -6.52
N ILE A 45 7.88 -3.07 -6.11
CA ILE A 45 7.06 -2.13 -6.90
C ILE A 45 7.80 -0.80 -7.07
N MET A 46 8.41 -0.27 -6.01
CA MET A 46 9.18 0.97 -6.05
C MET A 46 10.33 0.88 -7.06
N PHE A 47 11.15 -0.17 -7.00
CA PHE A 47 12.24 -0.37 -7.94
C PHE A 47 11.72 -0.56 -9.37
N ARG A 48 10.63 -1.32 -9.55
CA ARG A 48 10.03 -1.50 -10.86
C ARG A 48 9.52 -0.18 -11.45
N ALA A 49 8.95 0.70 -10.63
CA ALA A 49 8.54 2.05 -11.05
C ALA A 49 9.74 2.94 -11.38
N MET A 50 10.81 2.86 -10.61
CA MET A 50 12.00 3.70 -10.77
C MET A 50 12.82 3.35 -12.02
N PHE A 51 12.84 2.07 -12.41
CA PHE A 51 13.58 1.57 -13.57
C PHE A 51 12.68 1.28 -14.80
N ALA A 52 11.41 1.69 -14.78
CA ALA A 52 10.53 1.51 -15.94
C ALA A 52 10.98 2.38 -17.11
N THR A 53 11.31 1.76 -18.24
CA THR A 53 11.78 2.44 -19.45
C THR A 53 10.65 2.67 -20.47
N GLU A 54 9.62 1.82 -20.48
CA GLU A 54 8.53 1.88 -21.45
C GLU A 54 7.16 2.10 -20.76
N VAL A 55 6.26 2.82 -21.44
CA VAL A 55 4.89 3.11 -20.93
C VAL A 55 4.07 1.82 -20.79
N LEU A 56 4.36 0.79 -21.59
CA LEU A 56 3.66 -0.50 -21.54
C LEU A 56 3.90 -1.22 -20.20
N ASP A 57 5.08 -1.06 -19.58
CA ASP A 57 5.40 -1.64 -18.27
C ASP A 57 4.51 -1.11 -17.15
N MET A 58 4.01 0.13 -17.30
CA MET A 58 3.07 0.74 -16.36
C MET A 58 1.64 0.20 -16.49
N SER A 59 1.30 -0.56 -17.54
CA SER A 59 -0.06 -1.08 -17.73
C SER A 59 -0.48 -2.11 -16.67
N PHE A 60 0.47 -2.84 -16.08
CA PHE A 60 0.21 -3.77 -14.98
C PHE A 60 0.24 -3.11 -13.59
N PHE A 61 0.71 -1.87 -13.51
CA PHE A 61 0.92 -1.14 -12.26
C PHE A 61 -0.38 -0.87 -11.49
N PRO A 62 -1.49 -0.41 -12.12
CA PRO A 62 -2.74 -0.16 -11.40
C PRO A 62 -3.29 -1.42 -10.73
N THR A 63 -3.21 -2.56 -11.41
CA THR A 63 -3.67 -3.84 -10.86
C THR A 63 -2.82 -4.26 -9.66
N MET A 64 -1.48 -4.21 -9.76
CA MET A 64 -0.56 -4.46 -8.63
C MET A 64 -0.86 -3.56 -7.43
N LEU A 65 -1.08 -2.26 -7.68
CA LEU A 65 -1.43 -1.31 -6.61
C LEU A 65 -2.74 -1.67 -5.92
N LEU A 66 -3.76 -2.12 -6.66
CA LEU A 66 -5.03 -2.53 -6.07
C LEU A 66 -4.87 -3.74 -5.15
N PHE A 67 -4.14 -4.78 -5.59
CA PHE A 67 -3.85 -5.95 -4.76
C PHE A 67 -3.05 -5.57 -3.50
N THR A 68 -1.95 -4.83 -3.65
CA THR A 68 -1.10 -4.43 -2.52
C THR A 68 -1.80 -3.49 -1.56
N THR A 69 -2.71 -2.64 -2.04
CA THR A 69 -3.50 -1.76 -1.17
C THR A 69 -4.46 -2.56 -0.31
N ILE A 70 -5.18 -3.53 -0.88
CA ILE A 70 -6.05 -4.43 -0.11
C ILE A 70 -5.22 -5.19 0.93
N PHE A 71 -4.03 -5.70 0.55
CA PHE A 71 -3.14 -6.39 1.48
C PHE A 71 -2.75 -5.48 2.66
N ARG A 72 -2.35 -4.25 2.35
CA ARG A 72 -1.96 -3.25 3.34
C ARG A 72 -3.11 -2.95 4.29
N ILE A 73 -4.32 -2.75 3.79
CA ILE A 73 -5.49 -2.48 4.63
C ILE A 73 -5.74 -3.64 5.59
N SER A 74 -5.74 -4.89 5.09
CA SER A 74 -5.94 -6.07 5.92
C SER A 74 -4.87 -6.22 7.01
N LEU A 75 -3.60 -5.96 6.69
CA LEU A 75 -2.51 -6.02 7.67
C LEU A 75 -2.60 -4.92 8.73
N ASN A 76 -2.93 -3.68 8.34
CA ASN A 76 -3.06 -2.58 9.28
C ASN A 76 -4.21 -2.81 10.26
N VAL A 77 -5.37 -3.26 9.76
CA VAL A 77 -6.50 -3.56 10.65
C VAL A 77 -6.17 -4.74 11.57
N SER A 78 -5.51 -5.78 11.05
CA SER A 78 -5.09 -6.94 11.86
C SER A 78 -4.10 -6.54 12.95
N SER A 79 -3.11 -5.71 12.64
CA SER A 79 -2.11 -5.25 13.61
C SER A 79 -2.73 -4.34 14.65
N THR A 80 -3.55 -3.36 14.26
CA THR A 80 -4.29 -2.51 15.20
C THR A 80 -5.20 -3.34 16.12
N ARG A 81 -5.91 -4.32 15.57
CA ARG A 81 -6.72 -5.23 16.39
C ARG A 81 -5.86 -6.00 17.38
N LEU A 82 -4.73 -6.55 16.96
CA LEU A 82 -3.84 -7.32 17.83
C LEU A 82 -3.26 -6.45 18.96
N ILE A 83 -2.87 -5.21 18.66
CA ILE A 83 -2.47 -4.18 19.64
C ILE A 83 -3.58 -3.98 20.68
N LEU A 84 -4.81 -3.72 20.23
CA LEU A 84 -5.92 -3.37 21.12
C LEU A 84 -6.48 -4.54 21.93
N THR A 85 -6.38 -5.77 21.42
CA THR A 85 -6.98 -6.96 22.06
C THR A 85 -6.01 -7.74 22.93
N THR A 86 -4.77 -7.91 22.47
CA THR A 86 -3.78 -8.76 23.16
C THR A 86 -2.62 -7.97 23.74
N GLY A 87 -2.41 -6.72 23.30
CA GLY A 87 -1.23 -5.93 23.67
C GLY A 87 0.08 -6.45 23.07
N GLN A 88 0.04 -7.50 22.24
CA GLN A 88 1.22 -8.13 21.65
C GLN A 88 1.20 -8.00 20.11
N PRO A 89 1.56 -6.82 19.57
CA PRO A 89 1.45 -6.52 18.13
C PRO A 89 2.27 -7.40 17.18
N GLY A 90 3.26 -8.14 17.68
CA GLY A 90 4.32 -8.77 16.88
C GLY A 90 5.62 -8.00 16.97
N ASN A 91 6.73 -8.69 16.70
CA ASN A 91 8.09 -8.17 16.88
C ASN A 91 8.37 -7.03 15.91
N VAL A 92 7.85 -7.08 14.68
CA VAL A 92 8.10 -6.04 13.68
C VAL A 92 7.50 -4.72 14.16
N VAL A 93 6.22 -4.73 14.51
CA VAL A 93 5.51 -3.52 14.94
C VAL A 93 6.06 -2.99 16.27
N GLU A 94 6.39 -3.85 17.22
CA GLU A 94 7.00 -3.45 18.49
C GLU A 94 8.38 -2.80 18.30
N THR A 95 9.23 -3.42 17.46
CA THR A 95 10.56 -2.87 17.14
C THR A 95 10.46 -1.53 16.43
N PHE A 96 9.58 -1.41 15.42
CA PHE A 96 9.36 -0.15 14.73
C PHE A 96 8.77 0.92 15.65
N GLY A 97 7.84 0.56 16.53
CA GLY A 97 7.27 1.48 17.52
C GLY A 97 8.33 2.04 18.47
N ASN A 98 9.20 1.16 18.99
CA ASN A 98 10.31 1.57 19.85
C ASN A 98 11.36 2.40 19.10
N PHE A 99 11.63 2.07 17.83
CA PHE A 99 12.56 2.82 16.99
C PHE A 99 12.05 4.24 16.69
N VAL A 100 10.76 4.39 16.41
CA VAL A 100 10.13 5.67 16.06
C VAL A 100 9.89 6.54 17.30
N GLY A 101 9.38 5.95 18.39
CA GLY A 101 9.07 6.68 19.62
C GLY A 101 10.25 6.84 20.57
N GLY A 102 11.33 6.08 20.40
CA GLY A 102 12.49 6.12 21.31
C GLY A 102 12.16 5.72 22.76
N GLY A 103 11.04 5.03 22.99
CA GLY A 103 10.52 4.72 24.33
C GLY A 103 9.74 5.86 25.01
N ASP A 104 9.58 7.01 24.34
CA ASP A 104 8.84 8.16 24.87
C ASP A 104 7.55 8.41 24.06
N LEU A 105 6.41 8.43 24.76
CA LEU A 105 5.08 8.59 24.16
C LEU A 105 4.91 9.98 23.49
N ILE A 106 5.53 11.03 24.05
CA ILE A 106 5.48 12.39 23.51
C ILE A 106 6.24 12.43 22.19
N MET A 107 7.46 11.88 22.15
CA MET A 107 8.24 11.77 20.91
C MET A 107 7.49 10.96 19.85
N GLY A 108 6.93 9.81 20.23
CA GLY A 108 6.11 8.99 19.32
C GLY A 108 4.92 9.76 18.75
N THR A 109 4.22 10.55 19.58
CA THR A 109 3.07 11.36 19.13
C THR A 109 3.49 12.46 18.16
N ILE A 110 4.61 13.14 18.43
CA ILE A 110 5.15 14.19 17.54
C ILE A 110 5.49 13.57 16.18
N VAL A 111 6.21 12.45 16.16
CA VAL A 111 6.57 11.78 14.90
C VAL A 111 5.33 11.28 14.17
N PHE A 112 4.34 10.73 14.87
CA PHE A 112 3.07 10.32 14.27
C PHE A 112 2.35 11.48 13.57
N ILE A 113 2.28 12.66 14.19
CA ILE A 113 1.71 13.87 13.57
C ILE A 113 2.49 14.27 12.32
N ILE A 114 3.83 14.25 12.37
CA ILE A 114 4.68 14.55 11.21
C ILE A 114 4.39 13.58 10.06
N LEU A 115 4.30 12.28 10.34
CA LEU A 115 4.01 11.26 9.33
C LEU A 115 2.62 11.45 8.71
N ILE A 116 1.59 11.77 9.50
CA ILE A 116 0.26 12.10 8.99
C ILE A 116 0.32 13.31 8.05
N ILE A 117 1.01 14.37 8.44
CA ILE A 117 1.14 15.58 7.62
C ILE A 117 1.84 15.25 6.29
N ILE A 118 2.94 14.50 6.32
CA ILE A 118 3.64 14.07 5.10
C ILE A 118 2.69 13.25 4.21
N GLN A 119 1.97 12.29 4.78
CA GLN A 119 1.08 11.41 4.02
C GLN A 119 -0.05 12.16 3.32
N PHE A 120 -0.73 13.09 4.01
CA PHE A 120 -1.86 13.83 3.45
C PHE A 120 -1.45 15.06 2.64
N MET A 121 -0.50 15.85 3.13
CA MET A 121 -0.15 17.14 2.53
C MET A 121 0.90 17.02 1.43
N VAL A 122 1.91 16.16 1.60
CA VAL A 122 3.01 16.06 0.64
C VAL A 122 2.72 15.00 -0.39
N ILE A 123 2.41 13.76 0.04
CA ILE A 123 2.24 12.64 -0.88
C ILE A 123 0.95 12.80 -1.69
N ASN A 124 -0.21 12.92 -1.05
CA ASN A 124 -1.48 12.98 -1.78
C ASN A 124 -1.59 14.23 -2.69
N LYS A 125 -1.28 15.43 -2.16
CA LYS A 125 -1.34 16.66 -2.99
C LYS A 125 -0.22 16.72 -4.03
N GLY A 126 0.96 16.15 -3.72
CA GLY A 126 2.06 16.05 -4.68
C GLY A 126 1.67 15.19 -5.88
N SER A 127 1.06 14.02 -5.62
CA SER A 127 0.55 13.13 -6.66
C SER A 127 -0.56 13.78 -7.50
N GLU A 128 -1.47 14.54 -6.88
CA GLU A 128 -2.56 15.23 -7.59
C GLU A 128 -2.03 16.23 -8.63
N ARG A 129 -1.06 17.07 -8.25
CA ARG A 129 -0.45 18.05 -9.17
C ARG A 129 0.29 17.37 -10.32
N VAL A 130 1.00 16.27 -10.07
CA VAL A 130 1.70 15.51 -11.12
C VAL A 130 0.69 14.90 -12.10
N ALA A 131 -0.43 14.36 -11.60
CA ALA A 131 -1.48 13.79 -12.43
C ALA A 131 -2.17 14.85 -13.32
N GLU A 132 -2.43 16.05 -12.79
CA GLU A 132 -2.99 17.17 -13.55
C GLU A 132 -2.08 17.55 -14.72
N VAL A 133 -0.78 17.69 -14.46
CA VAL A 133 0.21 18.08 -15.47
C VAL A 133 0.36 16.99 -16.54
N GLN A 134 0.40 15.71 -16.17
CA GLN A 134 0.43 14.62 -17.15
C GLN A 134 -0.84 14.56 -18.01
N ALA A 135 -2.02 14.78 -17.42
CA ALA A 135 -3.26 14.82 -18.17
C ALA A 135 -3.26 15.96 -19.18
N ARG A 136 -2.74 17.13 -18.79
CA ARG A 136 -2.61 18.28 -19.70
C ARG A 136 -1.62 18.02 -20.82
N PHE A 137 -0.44 17.44 -20.53
CA PHE A 137 0.53 17.09 -21.58
C PHE A 137 0.03 15.97 -22.50
N THR A 138 -0.75 15.02 -21.99
CA THR A 138 -1.39 14.00 -22.80
C THR A 138 -2.46 14.61 -23.72
N LEU A 139 -3.23 15.59 -23.22
CA LEU A 139 -4.23 16.31 -24.01
C LEU A 139 -3.59 17.22 -25.08
N ASP A 140 -2.51 17.93 -24.72
CA ASP A 140 -1.75 18.77 -25.65
C ASP A 140 -1.01 17.94 -26.72
N ALA A 141 -0.73 16.66 -26.45
CA ALA A 141 -0.13 15.72 -27.40
C ALA A 141 -1.14 15.03 -28.35
N MET A 142 -2.45 15.26 -28.23
CA MET A 142 -3.44 14.63 -29.11
C MET A 142 -3.38 15.14 -30.56
N PRO A 143 -3.50 14.26 -31.58
CA PRO A 143 -3.34 14.64 -32.99
C PRO A 143 -4.54 15.49 -33.44
N GLY A 144 -4.31 16.80 -33.54
CA GLY A 144 -5.34 17.80 -33.86
C GLY A 144 -4.88 19.23 -33.55
N LYS A 145 -3.93 19.39 -32.61
CA LYS A 145 -3.32 20.69 -32.25
C LYS A 145 -1.90 20.93 -32.77
N GLN A 146 -1.27 19.95 -33.45
CA GLN A 146 0.06 20.12 -34.07
C GLN A 146 -0.01 20.69 -35.51
N MET A 147 -1.19 21.00 -36.04
CA MET A 147 -1.39 21.57 -37.38
C MET A 147 -1.91 23.03 -37.37
N ALA A 148 -1.92 23.70 -36.21
CA ALA A 148 -2.31 25.11 -36.05
C ALA A 148 -1.25 25.88 -35.27
#